data_AF-A0A2K4ZIZ5-F1
#
_entry.id   AF-A0A2K4ZIZ5-F1
#
_cell.length_a   1.000
_cell.length_b   1.000
_cell.length_c   1.000
_cell.angle_alpha   90.00
_cell.angle_beta   90.00
_cell.angle_gamma   90.00
#
_symmetry.space_group_name_H-M   'P 1'
#
loop_
_entity.id
_entity.type
_entity.pdbx_description
1 polymer ?
#
loop_
_entity_poly.entity_id
_entity_poly.type
_entity_poly.pdbx_seq_one_letter_code
_entity_poly.pdbx_strand_id
1 'polypeptide(L)'
;MKQNQTRNTILTAVCVLMLFFPWTILYLRTFPWALESPTAEIMISCYAAFMIFSGIFNAVVYACFKIQHTVMKLCLVFNGIYALGGIIAFLLMLPGTAVPL
;
A
#
# COMPACT_ATOMS: atom_id res chain seq x y z
N MET A 1 8.31 -15.47 26.83
CA MET A 1 9.11 -15.27 25.59
C MET A 1 8.33 -15.61 24.32
N LYS A 2 7.54 -16.69 24.27
CA LYS A 2 6.79 -17.15 23.07
C LYS A 2 5.75 -16.15 22.51
N GLN A 3 5.04 -15.43 23.39
CA GLN A 3 4.01 -14.45 23.00
C GLN A 3 4.52 -13.27 22.15
N ASN A 4 5.76 -12.83 22.37
CA ASN A 4 6.36 -11.73 21.60
C ASN A 4 6.70 -12.20 20.18
N GLN A 5 7.12 -13.46 20.05
CA GLN A 5 7.44 -14.04 18.75
C GLN A 5 6.18 -14.23 17.89
N THR A 6 5.10 -14.76 18.47
CA THR A 6 3.82 -14.94 17.74
C THR A 6 3.25 -13.61 17.25
N ARG A 7 3.25 -12.56 18.09
CA ARG A 7 2.81 -11.22 17.68
C ARG A 7 3.63 -10.66 16.52
N ASN A 8 4.95 -10.82 16.58
CA ASN A 8 5.84 -10.36 15.52
C ASN A 8 5.60 -11.10 14.21
N THR A 9 5.40 -12.43 14.26
CA THR A 9 5.07 -13.24 13.08
C THR A 9 3.73 -12.83 12.46
N ILE A 10 2.71 -12.59 13.28
CA ILE A 10 1.40 -12.13 12.80
C ILE A 10 1.54 -10.76 12.14
N LEU A 11 2.24 -9.81 12.78
CA LEU A 11 2.46 -8.48 12.22
C LEU A 11 3.19 -8.54 10.87
N THR A 12 4.24 -9.34 10.76
CA THR A 12 4.94 -9.54 9.49
C THR A 12 4.04 -10.20 8.45
N ALA A 13 3.25 -11.22 8.82
CA ALA A 13 2.30 -11.85 7.91
C ALA A 13 1.27 -10.84 7.38
N VAL A 14 0.74 -9.97 8.25
CA VAL A 14 -0.16 -8.87 7.84
C VAL A 14 0.54 -7.92 6.87
N CYS A 15 1.80 -7.53 7.14
CA CYS A 15 2.55 -6.63 6.26
C CYS A 15 2.83 -7.26 4.88
N VAL A 16 3.07 -8.57 4.82
CA VAL A 16 3.21 -9.35 3.58
C VAL A 16 1.87 -9.42 2.83
N LEU A 17 0.77 -9.65 3.53
CA LEU A 17 -0.57 -9.67 2.92
C LEU A 17 -0.95 -8.31 2.34
N MET A 18 -0.67 -7.22 3.06
CA MET A 18 -0.89 -5.85 2.57
C MET A 18 -0.15 -5.56 1.26
N LEU A 19 0.97 -6.23 1.02
CA LEU A 19 1.80 -6.12 -0.19
C LEU A 19 1.12 -6.72 -1.43
N PHE A 20 0.20 -7.68 -1.24
CA PHE A 20 -0.58 -8.30 -2.32
C PHE A 20 -1.77 -7.44 -2.77
N PHE A 21 -2.34 -6.63 -1.87
CA PHE A 21 -3.52 -5.81 -2.19
C PHE A 21 -3.31 -4.85 -3.37
N PRO A 22 -2.18 -4.11 -3.49
CA PRO A 22 -1.94 -3.23 -4.63
C PRO A 22 -2.02 -3.94 -5.99
N TRP A 23 -1.65 -5.23 -6.08
CA TRP A 23 -1.68 -5.98 -7.33
C TRP A 23 -3.10 -6.33 -7.78
N THR A 24 -4.07 -6.32 -6.86
CA THR A 24 -5.48 -6.58 -7.19
C THR A 24 -6.09 -5.49 -8.07
N ILE A 25 -5.55 -4.25 -8.04
CA ILE A 25 -6.03 -3.15 -8.90
C ILE A 25 -5.83 -3.45 -10.39
N LEU A 26 -4.74 -4.15 -10.75
CA LEU A 26 -4.45 -4.50 -12.14
C LEU A 26 -5.44 -5.54 -12.66
N TYR A 27 -5.84 -6.48 -11.80
CA TYR A 27 -6.87 -7.46 -12.14
C TYR A 27 -8.24 -6.80 -12.27
N LEU A 28 -8.62 -5.91 -11.34
CA LEU A 28 -9.89 -5.19 -11.39
C LEU A 28 -10.03 -4.30 -12.63
N ARG A 29 -8.94 -3.71 -13.12
CA ARG A 29 -8.92 -2.94 -14.38
C ARG A 29 -9.11 -3.77 -15.65
N THR A 30 -9.21 -5.11 -15.58
CA THR A 30 -9.61 -5.90 -16.75
C THR A 30 -11.10 -5.79 -17.04
N PHE A 31 -11.89 -5.32 -16.07
CA PHE A 31 -13.33 -5.17 -16.24
C PHE A 31 -13.72 -3.77 -16.74
N PRO A 32 -14.63 -3.67 -17.72
CA PRO A 32 -15.01 -2.38 -18.31
C PRO A 32 -15.72 -1.45 -17.31
N TRP A 33 -16.52 -2.00 -16.38
CA TRP A 33 -17.22 -1.21 -15.36
C TRP A 33 -16.29 -0.53 -14.36
N ALA A 34 -15.08 -1.07 -14.15
CA ALA A 34 -14.08 -0.51 -13.25
C ALA A 34 -13.27 0.63 -13.90
N LEU A 35 -13.39 0.82 -15.22
CA LEU A 35 -12.78 1.90 -15.98
C LEU A 35 -13.73 3.08 -16.22
N GLU A 36 -15.02 2.90 -15.97
CA GLU A 36 -16.03 3.93 -16.16
C GLU A 36 -15.96 4.97 -15.02
N SER A 37 -16.04 6.26 -15.37
CA SER A 37 -16.15 7.33 -14.37
C SER A 37 -17.58 7.36 -13.81
N PRO A 38 -17.79 7.51 -12.49
CA PRO A 38 -16.83 7.89 -11.44
C PRO A 38 -16.16 6.72 -10.71
N THR A 39 -16.55 5.48 -11.01
CA THR A 39 -16.09 4.26 -10.32
C THR A 39 -14.57 4.10 -10.37
N ALA A 40 -13.95 4.40 -11.51
CA ALA A 40 -12.51 4.33 -11.69
C ALA A 40 -11.74 5.25 -10.73
N GLU A 41 -12.21 6.50 -10.56
CA GLU A 41 -11.56 7.51 -9.70
C GLU A 41 -11.69 7.14 -8.22
N ILE A 42 -12.89 6.73 -7.79
CA ILE A 42 -13.15 6.27 -6.43
C ILE A 42 -12.29 5.04 -6.11
N MET A 43 -12.22 4.08 -7.03
CA MET A 43 -11.38 2.88 -6.84
C MET A 43 -9.91 3.26 -6.68
N ILE A 44 -9.35 4.04 -7.61
CA ILE A 44 -7.93 4.43 -7.56
C ILE A 44 -7.62 5.23 -6.28
N SER A 45 -8.50 6.14 -5.86
CA SER A 45 -8.31 6.92 -4.62
C SER A 45 -8.36 6.05 -3.37
N CYS A 46 -9.28 5.07 -3.29
CA CYS A 46 -9.32 4.09 -2.19
C CYS A 46 -8.03 3.25 -2.13
N TYR A 47 -7.55 2.77 -3.28
CA TYR A 47 -6.29 2.02 -3.36
C TYR A 47 -5.08 2.89 -3.01
N ALA A 48 -5.05 4.16 -3.44
CA ALA A 48 -4.01 5.10 -3.08
C ALA A 48 -3.96 5.36 -1.57
N ALA A 49 -5.12 5.56 -0.93
CA ALA A 49 -5.21 5.71 0.52
C ALA A 49 -4.72 4.46 1.25
N PHE A 50 -5.08 3.27 0.76
CA PHE A 50 -4.63 2.01 1.32
C PHE A 50 -3.10 1.83 1.19
N MET A 51 -2.51 2.19 0.05
CA MET A 51 -1.06 2.11 -0.18
C MET A 51 -0.27 3.05 0.75
N ILE A 52 -0.79 4.25 1.02
CA ILE A 52 -0.18 5.19 1.98
C ILE A 52 -0.29 4.62 3.40
N PHE A 53 -1.49 4.16 3.78
CA PHE A 53 -1.72 3.57 5.09
C PHE A 53 -0.83 2.36 5.34
N SER A 54 -0.67 1.47 4.36
CA SER A 54 0.16 0.27 4.48
C SER A 54 1.64 0.62 4.66
N GLY A 55 2.16 1.63 3.94
CA GLY A 55 3.52 2.13 4.13
C GLY A 55 3.77 2.69 5.53
N ILE A 56 2.86 3.54 6.02
CA ILE A 56 2.94 4.13 7.37
C ILE A 56 2.86 3.02 8.43
N PHE A 57 1.88 2.12 8.32
CA PHE A 57 1.71 1.00 9.24
C PHE A 57 3.00 0.16 9.31
N ASN A 58 3.59 -0.17 8.16
CA ASN A 58 4.79 -0.99 8.10
C ASN A 58 6.01 -0.28 8.71
N ALA A 59 6.14 1.04 8.52
CA ALA A 59 7.17 1.86 9.16
C ALA A 59 7.01 1.90 10.69
N VAL A 60 5.78 2.05 11.19
CA VAL A 60 5.47 2.00 12.63
C VAL A 60 5.80 0.63 13.21
N VAL A 61 5.44 -0.46 12.54
CA VAL A 61 5.77 -1.82 12.98
C VAL A 61 7.29 -2.02 13.04
N TYR A 62 8.03 -1.53 12.04
CA TYR A 62 9.49 -1.62 12.02
C TYR A 62 10.16 -0.81 13.15
N ALA A 63 9.73 0.44 13.37
CA ALA A 63 10.34 1.35 14.33
C ALA A 63 9.91 1.07 15.79
N CYS A 64 8.62 0.91 16.05
CA CYS A 64 8.07 0.77 17.40
C CYS A 64 8.19 -0.66 17.95
N PHE A 65 8.05 -1.68 17.10
CA PHE A 65 8.13 -3.09 17.53
C PHE A 65 9.52 -3.72 17.34
N LYS A 66 10.49 -2.96 16.78
CA LYS A 66 11.89 -3.36 16.55
C LYS A 66 12.03 -4.70 15.81
N ILE A 67 11.12 -4.98 14.89
CA ILE A 67 11.09 -6.22 14.11
C ILE A 67 12.05 -6.05 12.91
N GLN A 68 13.32 -6.44 13.06
CA GLN A 68 14.38 -6.13 12.07
C GLN A 68 14.88 -7.32 11.23
N HIS A 69 14.11 -8.39 11.14
CA HIS A 69 14.49 -9.54 10.29
C HIS A 69 14.31 -9.22 8.80
N THR A 70 14.96 -10.01 7.93
CA THR A 70 15.07 -9.74 6.48
C THR A 70 13.72 -9.57 5.78
N VAL A 71 12.71 -10.38 6.10
CA VAL A 71 11.37 -10.29 5.51
C VAL A 71 10.69 -8.95 5.84
N MET A 72 10.78 -8.49 7.09
CA MET A 72 10.21 -7.20 7.50
C MET A 72 10.90 -6.02 6.81
N LYS A 73 12.24 -6.06 6.68
CA LYS A 73 12.99 -5.05 5.91
C LYS A 73 12.54 -5.02 4.45
N LEU A 74 12.36 -6.18 3.84
CA LEU A 74 11.89 -6.30 2.47
C LEU A 74 10.46 -5.74 2.32
N CYS A 75 9.56 -6.08 3.26
CA CYS A 75 8.22 -5.51 3.29
C CYS A 75 8.26 -3.98 3.40
N LEU A 76 9.15 -3.43 4.24
CA LEU A 76 9.29 -1.99 4.43
C LEU A 76 9.64 -1.27 3.14
N VAL A 77 10.60 -1.81 2.37
CA VAL A 77 11.01 -1.24 1.09
C VAL A 77 9.84 -1.27 0.10
N PHE A 78 9.19 -2.41 -0.09
CA PHE A 78 8.09 -2.54 -1.05
C PHE A 78 6.85 -1.71 -0.67
N ASN A 79 6.37 -1.80 0.58
CA ASN A 79 5.25 -0.97 1.03
C ASN A 79 5.61 0.53 1.01
N GLY A 80 6.89 0.88 1.20
CA GLY A 80 7.37 2.25 1.02
C GLY A 80 7.27 2.73 -0.43
N ILE A 81 7.69 1.91 -1.40
CA ILE A 81 7.51 2.20 -2.83
C ILE A 81 6.04 2.34 -3.18
N TYR A 82 5.17 1.48 -2.65
CA TYR A 82 3.72 1.58 -2.85
C TYR A 82 3.13 2.84 -2.23
N ALA A 83 3.57 3.23 -1.04
CA ALA A 83 3.14 4.49 -0.43
C ALA A 83 3.53 5.70 -1.27
N LEU A 84 4.75 5.73 -1.81
CA LEU A 84 5.16 6.76 -2.77
C LEU A 84 4.29 6.75 -4.03
N GLY A 85 3.99 5.57 -4.58
CA GLY A 85 3.06 5.42 -5.70
C GLY A 85 1.66 5.96 -5.39
N GLY A 86 1.14 5.70 -4.19
CA GLY A 86 -0.13 6.26 -3.71
C GLY A 86 -0.12 7.78 -3.58
N ILE A 87 0.96 8.36 -3.05
CA ILE A 87 1.14 9.83 -2.98
C ILE A 87 1.16 10.44 -4.38
N ILE A 88 1.92 9.87 -5.31
CA ILE A 88 1.98 10.33 -6.70
C ILE A 88 0.60 10.24 -7.35
N ALA A 89 -0.13 9.14 -7.15
CA ALA A 89 -1.49 8.98 -7.67
C ALA A 89 -2.43 10.07 -7.14
N PHE A 90 -2.38 10.39 -5.84
CA PHE A 90 -3.14 11.49 -5.27
C PHE A 90 -2.74 12.85 -5.85
N LEU A 91 -1.45 13.11 -6.01
CA LEU A 91 -0.96 14.38 -6.57
C LEU A 91 -1.39 14.58 -8.03
N LEU A 92 -1.45 13.51 -8.82
CA LEU A 92 -1.92 13.54 -10.21
C LEU A 92 -3.45 13.68 -10.32
N MET A 93 -4.19 13.29 -9.29
CA MET A 93 -5.65 13.49 -9.23
C MET A 93 -6.04 14.92 -8.84
N LEU A 94 -5.12 15.73 -8.32
CA LEU A 94 -5.42 17.12 -7.98
C LEU A 94 -5.56 17.96 -9.26
N PRO A 95 -6.61 18.79 -9.38
CA PRO A 95 -6.93 19.54 -10.60
C PRO A 95 -5.93 20.68 -10.94
N GLY A 96 -4.74 20.71 -10.32
CA GLY A 96 -3.71 21.75 -10.51
C GLY A 96 -2.37 21.24 -11.04
N THR A 97 -2.20 19.94 -11.28
CA THR A 97 -0.96 19.31 -11.77
C THR A 97 -1.14 18.75 -13.18
N ALA A 98 -1.89 19.45 -14.03
CA ALA A 98 -1.96 19.16 -15.46
C ALA A 98 -0.55 19.12 -16.04
N VAL A 99 -0.04 17.91 -16.29
CA VAL A 99 1.05 17.71 -17.22
C VAL A 99 0.48 18.14 -18.57
N PRO A 100 1.02 19.19 -19.22
CA PRO A 100 0.59 19.55 -20.55
C PRO A 100 1.00 18.39 -21.46
N LEU A 101 0.01 17.65 -21.95
CA LEU A 101 0.19 16.67 -23.01
C LEU A 101 0.00 17.36 -24.36
#